data_AF-A0A7W3IGA2-F1
#
_entry.id   AF-A0A7W3IGA2-F1
#
_cell.length_a   1.000
_cell.length_b   1.000
_cell.length_c   1.000
_cell.angle_alpha   90.00
_cell.angle_beta   90.00
_cell.angle_gamma   90.00
#
_symmetry.space_group_name_H-M   'P 1'
#
loop_
_entity.id
_entity.type
_entity.pdbx_description
1 polymer ?
#
loop_
_entity_poly.entity_id
_entity_poly.type
_entity_poly.pdbx_seq_one_letter_code
_entity_poly.pdbx_strand_id
1 'polypeptide(L)'
;MNREANAGVSYFGKVPSRGDFVRATDDHQLVAWLDRWAGQSVELLSQNSDWKRLYDGAPDIYFGFLGSRSRTVVCGHFQPSRDASERRFPLLSAVRLEASEPLAFIGRGPLALSKVWTGLSRLATQAVADADATGTLAEMATTQFTLNPDAVAYNATFNDFLEMQSIGALERLFAESGHGQVRLRQVLPALGLLLQPLLAGGNVAIDKALEFPLVRDPLYRPLVAAFWLDLVSSFLGKGDFELGVLMRNDAAPRMVVGFNGADHRALRAVLDPREAGEFLIRVDQAEWVDDYLHGDYNLNRLAGYLDRDELALKTARKLFGETFLGT
;
A
#
# COMPACT_ATOMS: atom_id res chain seq x y z
N MET A 1 23.11 -13.92 7.77
CA MET A 1 22.70 -14.88 6.72
C MET A 1 21.37 -14.39 6.18
N ASN A 2 21.27 -14.07 4.88
CA ASN A 2 19.98 -13.72 4.27
C ASN A 2 19.08 -14.95 4.30
N ARG A 3 17.99 -14.92 5.07
CA ARG A 3 17.03 -16.02 5.08
C ARG A 3 16.10 -15.87 3.89
N GLU A 4 15.89 -16.93 3.12
CA GLU A 4 14.83 -16.97 2.12
C GLU A 4 13.64 -17.73 2.70
N ALA A 5 12.44 -17.23 2.42
CA ALA A 5 11.18 -17.85 2.76
C ALA A 5 10.41 -18.16 1.48
N ASN A 6 9.81 -19.35 1.42
CA ASN A 6 8.89 -19.73 0.36
C ASN A 6 7.46 -19.52 0.85
N ALA A 7 6.65 -18.84 0.06
CA ALA A 7 5.26 -18.58 0.36
C ALA A 7 4.37 -19.10 -0.78
N GLY A 8 3.51 -20.06 -0.46
CA GLY A 8 2.51 -20.60 -1.38
C GLY A 8 1.34 -19.63 -1.57
N VAL A 9 0.67 -19.73 -2.72
CA VAL A 9 -0.45 -18.87 -3.07
C VAL A 9 -1.77 -19.52 -2.66
N SER A 10 -2.55 -18.81 -1.85
CA SER A 10 -3.97 -19.09 -1.64
C SER A 10 -4.80 -18.14 -2.50
N TYR A 11 -5.93 -18.62 -3.03
CA TYR A 11 -6.84 -17.79 -3.81
C TYR A 11 -8.30 -18.13 -3.54
N PHE A 12 -9.17 -17.15 -3.77
CA PHE A 12 -10.61 -17.28 -3.62
C PHE A 12 -11.32 -16.21 -4.44
N GLY A 13 -12.40 -16.57 -5.12
CA GLY A 13 -13.23 -15.58 -5.78
C GLY A 13 -14.00 -16.11 -6.97
N LYS A 14 -14.31 -15.21 -7.91
CA LYS A 14 -15.02 -15.55 -9.14
C LYS A 14 -14.14 -15.32 -10.37
N VAL A 15 -14.36 -16.15 -11.38
CA VAL A 15 -13.78 -16.00 -12.73
C VAL A 15 -14.89 -16.21 -13.77
N PRO A 16 -14.86 -15.51 -14.92
CA PRO A 16 -15.97 -15.56 -15.88
C PRO A 16 -16.25 -16.95 -16.45
N SER A 17 -15.26 -17.84 -16.47
CA SER A 17 -15.37 -19.21 -17.00
C SER A 17 -16.01 -20.21 -16.03
N ARG A 18 -16.39 -19.81 -14.79
CA ARG A 18 -16.97 -20.69 -13.78
C ARG A 18 -18.29 -20.12 -13.24
N GLY A 19 -19.26 -20.99 -12.96
CA GLY A 19 -20.57 -20.58 -12.39
C GLY A 19 -20.54 -20.30 -10.88
N ASP A 20 -19.60 -20.90 -10.17
CA ASP A 20 -19.45 -20.80 -8.71
C ASP A 20 -18.07 -20.27 -8.30
N PHE A 21 -17.86 -20.08 -7.01
CA PHE A 21 -16.58 -19.66 -6.45
C PHE A 21 -15.48 -20.69 -6.74
N VAL A 22 -14.31 -20.17 -7.12
CA VAL A 22 -13.06 -20.93 -7.19
C VAL A 22 -12.25 -20.66 -5.94
N ARG A 23 -11.52 -21.67 -5.45
CA ARG A 23 -10.68 -21.54 -4.25
C ARG A 23 -9.52 -22.51 -4.26
N ALA A 24 -8.43 -22.10 -3.63
CA ALA A 24 -7.33 -23.00 -3.28
C ALA A 24 -7.80 -24.04 -2.24
N THR A 25 -7.07 -25.16 -2.16
CA THR A 25 -7.38 -26.26 -1.24
C THR A 25 -6.80 -26.06 0.16
N ASP A 26 -5.89 -25.11 0.34
CA ASP A 26 -5.14 -24.83 1.55
C ASP A 26 -5.48 -23.44 2.16
N ASP A 27 -4.95 -23.20 3.37
CA ASP A 27 -5.16 -22.00 4.21
C ASP A 27 -6.62 -21.48 4.24
N HIS A 28 -7.55 -22.35 4.65
CA HIS A 28 -8.97 -22.02 4.78
C HIS A 28 -9.25 -20.80 5.68
N GLN A 29 -8.39 -20.55 6.68
CA GLN A 29 -8.55 -19.40 7.57
C GLN A 29 -8.25 -18.09 6.82
N LEU A 30 -7.16 -18.04 6.04
CA LEU A 30 -6.85 -16.88 5.21
C LEU A 30 -7.94 -16.64 4.17
N VAL A 31 -8.38 -17.70 3.48
CA VAL A 31 -9.44 -17.60 2.48
C VAL A 31 -10.74 -17.05 3.07
N ALA A 32 -11.19 -17.58 4.21
CA ALA A 32 -12.41 -17.10 4.87
C ALA A 32 -12.31 -15.65 5.36
N TRP A 33 -11.11 -15.23 5.79
CA TRP A 33 -10.87 -13.85 6.20
C TRP A 33 -10.87 -12.88 5.01
N LEU A 34 -10.20 -13.24 3.90
CA LEU A 34 -10.19 -12.46 2.67
C LEU A 34 -11.59 -12.35 2.05
N ASP A 35 -12.36 -13.43 2.04
CA ASP A 35 -13.76 -13.45 1.62
C ASP A 35 -14.58 -12.40 2.40
N ARG A 36 -14.50 -12.44 3.74
CA ARG A 36 -15.21 -11.47 4.59
C ARG A 36 -14.77 -10.03 4.33
N TRP A 37 -13.46 -9.78 4.25
CA TRP A 37 -12.93 -8.45 4.01
C TRP A 37 -13.40 -7.86 2.67
N ALA A 38 -13.29 -8.63 1.59
CA ALA A 38 -13.74 -8.21 0.27
C ALA A 38 -15.27 -8.11 0.19
N GLY A 39 -15.99 -9.08 0.75
CA GLY A 39 -17.44 -9.12 0.79
C GLY A 39 -18.04 -7.90 1.47
N GLN A 40 -17.55 -7.55 2.67
CA GLN A 40 -17.98 -6.33 3.39
C GLN A 40 -17.66 -5.06 2.62
N SER A 41 -16.52 -5.02 1.92
CA SER A 41 -16.12 -3.86 1.11
C SER A 41 -17.02 -3.68 -0.11
N VAL A 42 -17.38 -4.77 -0.79
CA VAL A 42 -18.33 -4.76 -1.91
C VAL A 42 -19.74 -4.44 -1.43
N GLU A 43 -20.14 -4.92 -0.26
CA GLU A 43 -21.42 -4.56 0.37
C GLU A 43 -21.49 -3.05 0.66
N LEU A 44 -20.45 -2.46 1.24
CA LEU A 44 -20.35 -1.00 1.38
C LEU A 44 -20.35 -0.27 0.02
N LEU A 45 -19.70 -0.84 -1.00
CA LEU A 45 -19.69 -0.27 -2.35
C LEU A 45 -21.10 -0.26 -2.94
N SER A 46 -21.88 -1.31 -2.69
CA SER A 46 -23.23 -1.48 -3.20
C SER A 46 -24.26 -0.45 -2.70
N GLN A 47 -23.93 0.31 -1.65
CA GLN A 47 -24.73 1.43 -1.19
C GLN A 47 -24.76 2.59 -2.20
N ASN A 48 -23.78 2.69 -3.09
CA ASN A 48 -23.78 3.62 -4.21
C ASN A 48 -24.59 3.02 -5.38
N SER A 49 -25.54 3.77 -5.96
CA SER A 49 -26.34 3.29 -7.11
C SER A 49 -25.49 2.92 -8.33
N ASP A 50 -24.34 3.55 -8.50
CA ASP A 50 -23.39 3.34 -9.62
C ASP A 50 -22.37 2.22 -9.34
N TRP A 51 -22.48 1.50 -8.22
CA TRP A 51 -21.45 0.58 -7.73
C TRP A 51 -20.97 -0.45 -8.74
N LYS A 52 -21.84 -0.97 -9.61
CA LYS A 52 -21.47 -1.96 -10.62
C LYS A 52 -20.47 -1.38 -11.61
N ARG A 53 -20.72 -0.16 -12.10
CA ARG A 53 -19.82 0.55 -13.01
C ARG A 53 -18.50 0.90 -12.33
N LEU A 54 -18.56 1.30 -11.06
CA LEU A 54 -17.37 1.59 -10.27
C LEU A 54 -16.50 0.35 -10.06
N TYR A 55 -17.13 -0.76 -9.69
CA TYR A 55 -16.48 -2.04 -9.48
C TYR A 55 -15.87 -2.59 -10.78
N ASP A 56 -16.66 -2.63 -11.87
CA ASP A 56 -16.21 -3.18 -13.16
C ASP A 56 -15.10 -2.33 -13.81
N GLY A 57 -15.08 -1.02 -13.53
CA GLY A 57 -14.08 -0.09 -14.02
C GLY A 57 -12.92 0.16 -13.05
N ALA A 58 -12.90 -0.50 -11.88
CA ALA A 58 -11.83 -0.34 -10.92
C ALA A 58 -10.52 -0.95 -11.45
N PRO A 59 -9.35 -0.34 -11.19
CA PRO A 59 -8.08 -1.00 -11.42
C PRO A 59 -7.91 -2.20 -10.48
N ASP A 60 -6.95 -3.06 -10.79
CA ASP A 60 -6.49 -4.05 -9.84
C ASP A 60 -5.73 -3.38 -8.68
N ILE A 61 -5.74 -4.05 -7.52
CA ILE A 61 -5.22 -3.51 -6.27
C ILE A 61 -4.20 -4.49 -5.68
N TYR A 62 -3.01 -4.00 -5.41
CA TYR A 62 -2.05 -4.71 -4.56
C TYR A 62 -2.40 -4.44 -3.11
N PHE A 63 -2.44 -5.48 -2.27
CA PHE A 63 -2.69 -5.29 -0.85
C PHE A 63 -1.60 -5.93 0.01
N GLY A 64 -1.39 -5.37 1.19
CA GLY A 64 -0.51 -5.87 2.24
C GLY A 64 -1.05 -5.53 3.62
N PHE A 65 -1.01 -6.48 4.53
CA PHE A 65 -1.37 -6.35 5.93
C PHE A 65 -0.12 -6.60 6.78
N LEU A 66 0.34 -5.54 7.46
CA LEU A 66 1.66 -5.49 8.10
C LEU A 66 1.51 -4.98 9.55
N GLY A 67 1.80 -5.82 10.54
CA GLY A 67 1.79 -5.38 11.94
C GLY A 67 3.09 -4.72 12.36
N SER A 68 3.04 -3.74 13.26
CA SER A 68 4.24 -3.18 13.91
C SER A 68 4.84 -4.15 14.94
N ARG A 69 4.01 -5.03 15.53
CA ARG A 69 4.40 -6.07 16.48
C ARG A 69 4.08 -7.49 16.03
N SER A 70 3.16 -7.66 15.09
CA SER A 70 2.86 -8.96 14.50
C SER A 70 3.88 -9.31 13.42
N ARG A 71 4.51 -10.48 13.54
CA ARG A 71 5.41 -11.02 12.52
C ARG A 71 4.67 -11.49 11.28
N THR A 72 3.38 -11.78 11.40
CA THR A 72 2.59 -12.25 10.27
C THR A 72 2.39 -11.12 9.27
N VAL A 73 2.81 -11.38 8.04
CA VAL A 73 2.57 -10.52 6.89
C VAL A 73 1.68 -11.29 5.93
N VAL A 74 0.59 -10.65 5.53
CA VAL A 74 -0.23 -11.13 4.41
C VAL A 74 -0.11 -10.11 3.29
N CYS A 75 0.16 -10.56 2.07
CA CYS A 75 0.07 -9.69 0.91
C CYS A 75 -0.56 -10.41 -0.25
N GLY A 76 -1.14 -9.66 -1.17
CA GLY A 76 -1.92 -10.25 -2.23
C GLY A 76 -2.39 -9.27 -3.27
N HIS A 77 -3.28 -9.78 -4.09
CA HIS A 77 -3.84 -9.11 -5.25
C HIS A 77 -5.35 -9.23 -5.25
N PHE A 78 -6.01 -8.09 -5.50
CA PHE A 78 -7.44 -7.98 -5.70
C PHE A 78 -7.70 -7.65 -7.18
N GLN A 79 -8.39 -8.56 -7.86
CA GLN A 79 -8.81 -8.39 -9.25
C GLN A 79 -10.34 -8.25 -9.30
N PRO A 80 -10.90 -7.11 -9.73
CA PRO A 80 -12.33 -7.01 -10.04
C PRO A 80 -12.74 -8.10 -11.04
N SER A 81 -13.80 -8.84 -10.72
CA SER A 81 -14.22 -10.03 -11.47
C SER A 81 -15.70 -10.37 -11.27
N ARG A 82 -16.17 -11.38 -12.01
CA ARG A 82 -17.52 -11.92 -11.99
C ARG A 82 -17.52 -13.39 -12.37
N ASP A 83 -18.61 -14.09 -12.06
CA ASP A 83 -18.82 -15.46 -12.53
C ASP A 83 -19.53 -15.50 -13.89
N ALA A 84 -19.73 -16.71 -14.43
CA ALA A 84 -20.47 -16.96 -15.67
C ALA A 84 -21.95 -16.49 -15.63
N SER A 85 -22.49 -16.23 -14.43
CA SER A 85 -23.82 -15.66 -14.22
C SER A 85 -23.79 -14.14 -13.97
N GLU A 86 -22.66 -13.48 -14.24
CA GLU A 86 -22.45 -12.04 -14.09
C GLU A 86 -22.58 -11.51 -12.65
N ARG A 87 -22.52 -12.40 -11.64
CA ARG A 87 -22.49 -12.01 -10.22
C ARG A 87 -21.08 -11.52 -9.90
N ARG A 88 -20.96 -10.28 -9.42
CA ARG A 88 -19.68 -9.62 -9.13
C ARG A 88 -19.12 -10.05 -7.79
N PHE A 89 -17.88 -10.49 -7.81
CA PHE A 89 -17.04 -10.72 -6.63
C PHE A 89 -15.60 -10.85 -7.13
N PRO A 90 -14.61 -10.26 -6.44
CA PRO A 90 -13.23 -10.23 -6.95
C PRO A 90 -12.63 -11.62 -7.01
N LEU A 91 -11.62 -11.80 -7.86
CA LEU A 91 -10.64 -12.87 -7.65
C LEU A 91 -9.56 -12.32 -6.71
N LEU A 92 -9.45 -12.91 -5.53
CA LEU A 92 -8.43 -12.61 -4.54
C LEU A 92 -7.35 -13.68 -4.61
N SER A 93 -6.09 -13.25 -4.53
CA SER A 93 -4.96 -14.15 -4.29
C SER A 93 -4.04 -13.55 -3.25
N ALA A 94 -3.43 -14.38 -2.42
CA ALA A 94 -2.58 -13.93 -1.33
C ALA A 94 -1.51 -14.96 -0.99
N VAL A 95 -0.44 -14.46 -0.37
CA VAL A 95 0.56 -15.27 0.31
C VAL A 95 0.67 -14.79 1.75
N ARG A 96 1.09 -15.70 2.64
CA ARG A 96 1.45 -15.40 4.02
C ARG A 96 2.92 -15.68 4.25
N LEU A 97 3.60 -14.80 4.96
CA LEU A 97 4.97 -15.01 5.44
C LEU A 97 5.16 -14.45 6.85
N GLU A 98 6.31 -14.72 7.44
CA GLU A 98 6.70 -14.19 8.74
C GLU A 98 7.91 -13.26 8.61
N ALA A 99 7.72 -11.98 8.90
CA ALA A 99 8.80 -11.00 8.96
C ALA A 99 9.65 -11.21 10.22
N SER A 100 10.98 -11.08 10.08
CA SER A 100 11.89 -11.21 11.21
C SER A 100 11.82 -10.03 12.18
N GLU A 101 11.70 -8.83 11.63
CA GLU A 101 11.60 -7.57 12.38
C GLU A 101 10.39 -6.80 11.83
N PRO A 102 9.19 -6.99 12.41
CA PRO A 102 7.93 -6.54 11.79
C PRO A 102 7.88 -5.03 11.54
N LEU A 103 8.27 -4.23 12.54
CA LEU A 103 8.33 -2.78 12.41
C LEU A 103 9.29 -2.32 11.30
N ALA A 104 10.50 -2.90 11.22
CA ALA A 104 11.47 -2.58 10.18
C ALA A 104 10.99 -3.04 8.80
N PHE A 105 10.30 -4.19 8.74
CA PHE A 105 9.76 -4.74 7.52
C PHE A 105 8.69 -3.83 6.90
N ILE A 106 7.88 -3.10 7.69
CA ILE A 106 6.89 -2.15 7.15
C ILE A 106 7.55 -1.20 6.13
N GLY A 107 8.67 -0.57 6.48
CA GLY A 107 9.36 0.40 5.61
C GLY A 107 10.05 -0.21 4.38
N ARG A 108 10.23 -1.53 4.33
CA ARG A 108 10.85 -2.26 3.20
C ARG A 108 9.88 -3.18 2.48
N GLY A 109 8.67 -3.34 3.00
CA GLY A 109 7.64 -4.23 2.50
C GLY A 109 7.41 -4.07 1.00
N PRO A 110 7.25 -2.86 0.45
CA PRO A 110 7.03 -2.69 -0.97
C PRO A 110 8.12 -3.29 -1.86
N LEU A 111 9.40 -3.22 -1.43
CA LEU A 111 10.52 -3.84 -2.14
C LEU A 111 10.49 -5.36 -2.02
N ALA A 112 10.20 -5.88 -0.83
CA ALA A 112 10.12 -7.30 -0.57
C ALA A 112 8.97 -7.98 -1.31
N LEU A 113 7.82 -7.30 -1.39
CA LEU A 113 6.56 -7.84 -1.87
C LEU A 113 6.32 -7.60 -3.37
N SER A 114 7.11 -6.72 -4.02
CA SER A 114 6.93 -6.35 -5.43
C SER A 114 6.85 -7.55 -6.38
N LYS A 115 7.72 -8.55 -6.21
CA LYS A 115 7.71 -9.78 -7.03
C LYS A 115 6.43 -10.61 -6.83
N VAL A 116 5.93 -10.67 -5.60
CA VAL A 116 4.69 -11.38 -5.28
C VAL A 116 3.52 -10.65 -5.94
N TRP A 117 3.39 -9.34 -5.73
CA TRP A 117 2.30 -8.55 -6.28
C TRP A 117 2.22 -8.60 -7.80
N THR A 118 3.36 -8.43 -8.48
CA THR A 118 3.42 -8.51 -9.95
C THR A 118 3.10 -9.91 -10.48
N GLY A 119 3.60 -10.96 -9.82
CA GLY A 119 3.29 -12.34 -10.18
C GLY A 119 1.81 -12.70 -9.99
N LEU A 120 1.23 -12.31 -8.85
CA LEU A 120 -0.19 -12.53 -8.55
C LEU A 120 -1.10 -11.74 -9.49
N SER A 121 -0.76 -10.48 -9.81
CA SER A 121 -1.49 -9.67 -10.78
C SER A 121 -1.56 -10.31 -12.16
N ARG A 122 -0.42 -10.83 -12.65
CA ARG A 122 -0.36 -11.56 -13.92
C ARG A 122 -1.29 -12.78 -13.91
N LEU A 123 -1.19 -13.62 -12.87
CA LEU A 123 -2.00 -14.84 -12.76
C LEU A 123 -3.49 -14.53 -12.66
N ALA A 124 -3.87 -13.53 -11.85
CA ALA A 124 -5.27 -13.14 -11.67
C ALA A 124 -5.85 -12.52 -12.95
N THR A 125 -5.11 -11.63 -13.62
CA THR A 125 -5.51 -11.05 -14.90
C THR A 125 -5.73 -12.14 -15.95
N GLN A 126 -4.82 -13.10 -16.04
CA GLN A 126 -4.95 -14.23 -16.96
C GLN A 126 -6.16 -15.10 -16.63
N ALA A 127 -6.36 -15.47 -15.35
CA ALA A 127 -7.49 -16.29 -14.93
C ALA A 127 -8.86 -15.64 -15.21
N VAL A 128 -8.94 -14.30 -15.15
CA VAL A 128 -10.16 -13.55 -15.49
C VAL A 128 -10.36 -13.41 -17.00
N ALA A 129 -9.28 -13.36 -17.79
CA ALA A 129 -9.33 -13.24 -19.24
C ALA A 129 -9.58 -14.59 -19.96
N ASP A 130 -9.18 -15.70 -19.33
CA ASP A 130 -9.26 -17.02 -19.95
C ASP A 130 -10.71 -17.52 -20.14
N ALA A 131 -10.99 -18.03 -21.34
CA ALA A 131 -12.25 -18.71 -21.65
C ALA A 131 -12.46 -19.97 -20.78
N ASP A 132 -11.36 -20.62 -20.39
CA ASP A 132 -11.32 -21.68 -19.38
C ASP A 132 -10.11 -21.46 -18.45
N ALA A 133 -10.39 -21.01 -17.22
CA ALA A 133 -9.35 -20.69 -16.23
C ALA A 133 -8.73 -21.92 -15.55
N THR A 134 -9.10 -23.16 -15.92
CA THR A 134 -8.64 -24.38 -15.24
C THR A 134 -7.11 -24.48 -15.16
N GLY A 135 -6.43 -24.18 -16.27
CA GLY A 135 -4.96 -24.23 -16.33
C GLY A 135 -4.31 -23.18 -15.41
N THR A 136 -4.74 -21.93 -15.51
CA THR A 136 -4.16 -20.84 -14.70
C THR A 136 -4.50 -20.96 -13.22
N LEU A 137 -5.67 -21.48 -12.86
CA LEU A 137 -6.00 -21.77 -11.45
C LEU A 137 -5.13 -22.91 -10.89
N ALA A 138 -4.77 -23.90 -11.72
CA ALA A 138 -3.81 -24.94 -11.32
C ALA A 138 -2.38 -24.39 -11.20
N GLU A 139 -1.95 -23.52 -12.11
CA GLU A 139 -0.68 -22.77 -12.00
C GLU A 139 -0.65 -21.95 -10.70
N MET A 140 -1.71 -21.18 -10.42
CA MET A 140 -1.83 -20.37 -9.22
C MET A 140 -1.76 -21.25 -7.95
N ALA A 141 -2.45 -22.39 -7.91
CA ALA A 141 -2.44 -23.31 -6.77
C ALA A 141 -1.05 -23.93 -6.48
N THR A 142 -0.18 -24.01 -7.49
CA THR A 142 1.16 -24.62 -7.36
C THR A 142 2.28 -23.59 -7.28
N THR A 143 1.95 -22.31 -7.51
CA THR A 143 2.92 -21.21 -7.48
C THR A 143 3.45 -21.02 -6.06
N GLN A 144 4.77 -20.85 -5.97
CA GLN A 144 5.45 -20.44 -4.75
C GLN A 144 6.36 -19.26 -5.05
N PHE A 145 6.33 -18.26 -4.17
CA PHE A 145 7.25 -17.13 -4.24
C PHE A 145 8.36 -17.29 -3.22
N THR A 146 9.60 -17.08 -3.66
CA THR A 146 10.76 -16.97 -2.77
C THR A 146 11.05 -15.50 -2.53
N LEU A 147 11.06 -15.09 -1.26
CA LEU A 147 11.34 -13.73 -0.82
C LEU A 147 12.14 -13.71 0.48
N ASN A 148 12.74 -12.57 0.78
CA ASN A 148 13.50 -12.39 2.01
C ASN A 148 12.61 -11.68 3.05
N PRO A 149 12.34 -12.28 4.23
CA PRO A 149 11.56 -11.66 5.28
C PRO A 149 12.35 -10.64 6.13
N ASP A 150 13.64 -10.50 5.88
CA ASP A 150 14.53 -9.58 6.62
C ASP A 150 14.61 -8.23 5.91
N ALA A 151 14.18 -7.16 6.58
CA ALA A 151 14.22 -5.80 6.05
C ALA A 151 15.62 -5.37 5.60
N VAL A 152 16.66 -5.85 6.30
CA VAL A 152 18.08 -5.56 6.03
C VAL A 152 18.48 -5.93 4.60
N ALA A 153 17.88 -6.97 4.02
CA ALA A 153 18.18 -7.41 2.66
C ALA A 153 17.88 -6.34 1.59
N TYR A 154 17.00 -5.38 1.90
CA TYR A 154 16.56 -4.34 0.98
C TYR A 154 17.15 -2.96 1.29
N ASN A 155 17.93 -2.83 2.37
CA ASN A 155 18.47 -1.54 2.82
C ASN A 155 19.45 -0.94 1.82
N ALA A 156 20.32 -1.74 1.18
CA ALA A 156 21.26 -1.23 0.19
C ALA A 156 20.52 -0.56 -0.98
N THR A 157 19.59 -1.28 -1.62
CA THR A 157 18.77 -0.78 -2.72
C THR A 157 17.97 0.47 -2.34
N PHE A 158 17.38 0.49 -1.13
CA PHE A 158 16.64 1.65 -0.65
C PHE A 158 17.55 2.86 -0.40
N ASN A 159 18.72 2.65 0.20
CA ASN A 159 19.68 3.72 0.46
C ASN A 159 20.26 4.29 -0.84
N ASP A 160 20.58 3.44 -1.82
CA ASP A 160 21.03 3.88 -3.15
C ASP A 160 19.98 4.80 -3.79
N PHE A 161 18.70 4.43 -3.70
CA PHE A 161 17.61 5.28 -4.17
C PHE A 161 17.56 6.63 -3.44
N LEU A 162 17.69 6.64 -2.10
CA LEU A 162 17.69 7.90 -1.34
C LEU A 162 18.89 8.80 -1.65
N GLU A 163 20.03 8.22 -2.01
CA GLU A 163 21.25 8.96 -2.38
C GLU A 163 21.19 9.49 -3.81
N MET A 164 20.66 8.69 -4.75
CA MET A 164 20.61 9.05 -6.16
C MET A 164 19.46 9.99 -6.51
N GLN A 165 18.39 10.01 -5.70
CA GLN A 165 17.24 10.89 -5.93
C GLN A 165 17.31 12.16 -5.10
N SER A 166 16.85 13.25 -5.71
CA SER A 166 16.65 14.54 -5.04
C SER A 166 15.16 14.86 -4.90
N ILE A 167 14.83 15.89 -4.11
CA ILE A 167 13.48 16.43 -3.97
C ILE A 167 12.88 16.77 -5.34
N GLY A 168 13.58 17.56 -6.15
CA GLY A 168 13.09 17.99 -7.46
C GLY A 168 13.03 16.86 -8.48
N ALA A 169 13.87 15.82 -8.37
CA ALA A 169 13.75 14.63 -9.20
C ALA A 169 12.47 13.84 -8.86
N LEU A 170 12.18 13.63 -7.58
CA LEU A 170 10.98 12.91 -7.15
C LEU A 170 9.69 13.70 -7.46
N GLU A 171 9.66 15.02 -7.27
CA GLU A 171 8.51 15.86 -7.67
C GLU A 171 8.24 15.79 -9.17
N ARG A 172 9.29 15.74 -10.02
CA ARG A 172 9.11 15.53 -11.47
C ARG A 172 8.51 14.17 -11.80
N LEU A 173 8.97 13.10 -11.16
CA LEU A 173 8.38 11.77 -11.34
C LEU A 173 6.90 11.75 -10.94
N PHE A 174 6.52 12.47 -9.86
CA PHE A 174 5.12 12.65 -9.49
C PHE A 174 4.33 13.43 -10.54
N ALA A 175 4.87 14.53 -11.06
CA ALA A 175 4.22 15.31 -12.11
C ALA A 175 3.96 14.48 -13.38
N GLU A 176 4.95 13.71 -13.84
CA GLU A 176 4.83 12.80 -14.99
C GLU A 176 3.80 11.67 -14.76
N SER A 177 3.57 11.33 -13.49
CA SER A 177 2.60 10.31 -13.07
C SER A 177 1.19 10.85 -12.83
N GLY A 178 0.94 12.15 -13.08
CA GLY A 178 -0.38 12.78 -12.90
C GLY A 178 -0.60 13.42 -11.52
N HIS A 179 0.48 13.66 -10.77
CA HIS A 179 0.48 14.28 -9.44
C HIS A 179 1.28 15.60 -9.41
N GLY A 180 1.10 16.46 -10.41
CA GLY A 180 1.88 17.70 -10.59
C GLY A 180 1.71 18.75 -9.48
N GLN A 181 0.71 18.60 -8.63
CA GLN A 181 0.48 19.43 -7.45
C GLN A 181 1.36 19.05 -6.25
N VAL A 182 2.04 17.90 -6.28
CA VAL A 182 2.82 17.41 -5.14
C VAL A 182 4.03 18.30 -4.88
N ARG A 183 4.08 18.90 -3.69
CA ARG A 183 5.22 19.68 -3.19
C ARG A 183 5.75 19.07 -1.91
N LEU A 184 6.88 18.37 -1.96
CA LEU A 184 7.50 17.68 -0.84
C LEU A 184 7.82 18.61 0.33
N ARG A 185 8.10 19.89 0.05
CA ARG A 185 8.27 20.93 1.09
C ARG A 185 7.04 21.09 2.00
N GLN A 186 5.83 20.82 1.49
CA GLN A 186 4.56 20.87 2.23
C GLN A 186 4.17 19.47 2.72
N VAL A 187 4.30 18.46 1.84
CA VAL A 187 3.90 17.08 2.14
C VAL A 187 4.68 16.49 3.31
N LEU A 188 6.00 16.71 3.39
CA LEU A 188 6.80 16.10 4.46
C LEU A 188 6.45 16.71 5.84
N PRO A 189 6.40 18.05 6.04
CA PRO A 189 5.92 18.57 7.32
C PRO A 189 4.47 18.20 7.63
N ALA A 190 3.56 18.19 6.63
CA ALA A 190 2.16 17.75 6.80
C ALA A 190 2.10 16.33 7.36
N LEU A 191 2.85 15.42 6.74
CA LEU A 191 2.90 14.02 7.13
C LEU A 191 3.43 13.86 8.56
N GLY A 192 4.49 14.59 8.92
CA GLY A 192 5.01 14.55 10.28
C GLY A 192 3.98 15.02 11.32
N LEU A 193 3.28 16.13 11.06
CA LEU A 193 2.21 16.65 11.92
C LEU A 193 1.03 15.67 12.04
N LEU A 194 0.61 15.06 10.93
CA LEU A 194 -0.48 14.08 10.91
C LEU A 194 -0.14 12.81 11.70
N LEU A 195 1.13 12.39 11.71
CA LEU A 195 1.59 11.16 12.37
C LEU A 195 2.04 11.37 13.82
N GLN A 196 2.29 12.60 14.27
CA GLN A 196 2.69 12.91 15.66
C GLN A 196 1.81 12.24 16.74
N PRO A 197 0.46 12.18 16.61
CA PRO A 197 -0.38 11.50 17.59
C PRO A 197 -0.02 10.03 17.82
N LEU A 198 0.57 9.35 16.83
CA LEU A 198 0.95 7.94 16.92
C LEU A 198 2.15 7.71 17.86
N LEU A 199 2.97 8.74 18.10
CA LEU A 199 4.12 8.69 19.02
C LEU A 199 3.72 8.55 20.48
N ALA A 200 2.46 8.80 20.84
CA ALA A 200 1.98 8.55 22.19
C ALA A 200 1.91 7.04 22.50
N GLY A 201 1.82 6.18 21.48
CA GLY A 201 1.81 4.72 21.63
C GLY A 201 0.56 4.13 22.30
N GLY A 202 -0.42 4.95 22.68
CA GLY A 202 -1.68 4.50 23.27
C GLY A 202 -2.63 3.88 22.24
N ASN A 203 -3.78 3.39 22.72
CA ASN A 203 -4.91 2.96 21.88
C ASN A 203 -5.57 4.18 21.20
N VAL A 204 -4.85 4.79 20.25
CA VAL A 204 -5.40 5.83 19.38
C VAL A 204 -6.36 5.12 18.42
N ALA A 205 -7.65 5.39 18.56
CA ALA A 205 -8.63 4.98 17.56
C ALA A 205 -8.41 5.84 16.31
N ILE A 206 -7.80 5.24 15.28
CA ILE A 206 -7.54 5.92 14.01
C ILE A 206 -8.66 5.56 13.07
N ASP A 207 -9.55 6.51 12.79
CA ASP A 207 -10.67 6.32 11.86
C ASP A 207 -10.37 6.89 10.46
N LYS A 208 -9.08 7.12 10.16
CA LYS A 208 -8.57 7.72 8.93
C LYS A 208 -7.57 6.80 8.22
N ALA A 209 -7.47 6.97 6.92
CA ALA A 209 -6.39 6.42 6.10
C ALA A 209 -5.63 7.55 5.40
N LEU A 210 -4.34 7.34 5.12
CA LEU A 210 -3.52 8.26 4.37
C LEU A 210 -3.41 7.79 2.91
N GLU A 211 -3.57 8.70 1.95
CA GLU A 211 -3.33 8.44 0.53
C GLU A 211 -2.05 9.13 0.07
N PHE A 212 -1.14 8.34 -0.49
CA PHE A 212 0.15 8.77 -0.99
C PHE A 212 0.19 8.70 -2.52
N PRO A 213 0.72 9.72 -3.21
CA PRO A 213 1.01 9.62 -4.63
C PRO A 213 2.11 8.58 -4.86
N LEU A 214 1.97 7.78 -5.92
CA LEU A 214 3.02 6.90 -6.41
C LEU A 214 3.46 7.34 -7.80
N VAL A 215 4.49 6.66 -8.30
CA VAL A 215 5.00 6.88 -9.66
C VAL A 215 4.50 5.80 -10.61
N ARG A 216 4.31 6.18 -11.88
CA ARG A 216 3.84 5.28 -12.93
C ARG A 216 4.90 4.25 -13.33
N ASP A 217 6.18 4.58 -13.26
CA ASP A 217 7.24 3.62 -13.60
C ASP A 217 7.24 2.43 -12.61
N PRO A 218 7.01 1.19 -13.07
CA PRO A 218 6.98 0.01 -12.19
C PRO A 218 8.33 -0.29 -11.51
N LEU A 219 9.46 0.21 -12.02
CA LEU A 219 10.77 0.05 -11.38
C LEU A 219 10.92 0.97 -10.15
N TYR A 220 10.44 2.22 -10.27
CA TYR A 220 10.52 3.20 -9.18
C TYR A 220 9.35 3.08 -8.19
N ARG A 221 8.21 2.53 -8.60
CA ARG A 221 7.01 2.46 -7.75
C ARG A 221 7.23 1.78 -6.39
N PRO A 222 7.90 0.61 -6.31
CA PRO A 222 8.22 0.00 -5.01
C PRO A 222 9.16 0.85 -4.14
N LEU A 223 10.09 1.59 -4.74
CA LEU A 223 11.03 2.47 -4.02
C LEU A 223 10.31 3.67 -3.41
N VAL A 224 9.41 4.29 -4.17
CA VAL A 224 8.60 5.42 -3.70
C VAL A 224 7.59 4.97 -2.64
N ALA A 225 6.94 3.82 -2.83
CA ALA A 225 6.07 3.24 -1.80
C ALA A 225 6.86 2.92 -0.51
N ALA A 226 8.07 2.37 -0.62
CA ALA A 226 8.95 2.12 0.52
C ALA A 226 9.39 3.42 1.21
N PHE A 227 9.63 4.50 0.46
CA PHE A 227 9.94 5.81 1.04
C PHE A 227 8.80 6.33 1.92
N TRP A 228 7.55 6.24 1.44
CA TRP A 228 6.40 6.62 2.24
C TRP A 228 6.24 5.74 3.49
N LEU A 229 6.37 4.42 3.36
CA LEU A 229 6.23 3.52 4.51
C LEU A 229 7.40 3.62 5.50
N ASP A 230 8.60 4.00 5.06
CA ASP A 230 9.76 4.28 5.92
C ASP A 230 9.53 5.52 6.80
N LEU A 231 8.92 6.56 6.24
CA LEU A 231 8.50 7.74 6.99
C LEU A 231 7.40 7.37 8.01
N VAL A 232 6.36 6.65 7.57
CA VAL A 232 5.24 6.24 8.42
C VAL A 232 5.69 5.31 9.56
N SER A 233 6.47 4.28 9.26
CA SER A 233 6.88 3.27 10.24
C SER A 233 7.67 3.85 11.40
N SER A 234 8.37 4.96 11.19
CA SER A 234 9.15 5.64 12.21
C SER A 234 8.30 6.19 13.37
N PHE A 235 6.99 6.39 13.17
CA PHE A 235 6.06 6.84 14.20
C PHE A 235 5.37 5.69 14.95
N LEU A 236 5.52 4.45 14.48
CA LEU A 236 4.74 3.30 14.97
C LEU A 236 5.42 2.54 16.11
N GLY A 237 6.67 2.89 16.45
CA GLY A 237 7.51 2.09 17.36
C GLY A 237 6.96 1.92 18.78
N LYS A 238 6.12 2.85 19.26
CA LYS A 238 5.55 2.77 20.62
C LYS A 238 4.18 2.09 20.68
N GLY A 239 3.46 1.98 19.56
CA GLY A 239 2.12 1.39 19.50
C GLY A 239 2.09 0.00 18.89
N ASP A 240 0.92 -0.63 18.96
CA ASP A 240 0.60 -1.86 18.24
C ASP A 240 -0.37 -1.51 17.11
N PHE A 241 0.15 -1.41 15.90
CA PHE A 241 -0.59 -0.97 14.73
C PHE A 241 -0.57 -2.07 13.69
N GLU A 242 -1.71 -2.32 13.06
CA GLU A 242 -1.79 -3.15 11.86
C GLU A 242 -2.02 -2.23 10.66
N LEU A 243 -1.08 -2.19 9.74
CA LEU A 243 -1.23 -1.39 8.53
C LEU A 243 -1.95 -2.19 7.45
N GLY A 244 -2.95 -1.56 6.83
CA GLY A 244 -3.51 -1.99 5.54
C GLY A 244 -2.92 -1.13 4.43
N VAL A 245 -2.03 -1.70 3.62
CA VAL A 245 -1.37 -1.04 2.48
C VAL A 245 -2.07 -1.48 1.21
N LEU A 246 -2.69 -0.55 0.48
CA LEU A 246 -3.48 -0.81 -0.72
C LEU A 246 -2.99 0.07 -1.86
N MET A 247 -2.45 -0.50 -2.94
CA MET A 247 -1.95 0.26 -4.09
C MET A 247 -2.85 0.06 -5.30
N ARG A 248 -3.37 1.16 -5.84
CA ARG A 248 -4.15 1.17 -7.08
C ARG A 248 -3.22 1.18 -8.27
N ASN A 249 -3.37 0.24 -9.18
CA ASN A 249 -2.60 0.18 -10.42
C ASN A 249 -3.36 0.85 -11.59
N ASP A 250 -3.75 2.11 -11.42
CA ASP A 250 -4.32 2.91 -12.51
C ASP A 250 -3.25 3.85 -13.13
N ALA A 251 -3.70 4.73 -14.04
CA ALA A 251 -2.81 5.64 -14.75
C ALA A 251 -2.10 6.67 -13.84
N ALA A 252 -2.68 6.96 -12.67
CA ALA A 252 -2.15 7.89 -11.67
C ALA A 252 -2.08 7.17 -10.32
N PRO A 253 -1.13 6.22 -10.18
CA PRO A 253 -1.16 5.23 -9.12
C PRO A 253 -1.05 5.89 -7.75
N ARG A 254 -1.80 5.37 -6.78
CA ARG A 254 -1.80 5.85 -5.39
C ARG A 254 -1.74 4.69 -4.42
N MET A 255 -1.16 4.93 -3.25
CA MET A 255 -1.12 3.99 -2.13
C MET A 255 -1.97 4.54 -1.00
N VAL A 256 -2.93 3.75 -0.53
CA VAL A 256 -3.69 4.01 0.69
C VAL A 256 -3.09 3.20 1.83
N VAL A 257 -2.86 3.85 2.97
CA VAL A 257 -2.38 3.23 4.21
C VAL A 257 -3.41 3.48 5.30
N GLY A 258 -4.13 2.43 5.69
CA GLY A 258 -4.94 2.40 6.90
C GLY A 258 -4.16 1.83 8.09
N PHE A 259 -4.63 2.10 9.31
CA PHE A 259 -3.95 1.71 10.56
C PHE A 259 -4.70 0.66 11.39
N ASN A 260 -5.77 0.07 10.83
CA ASN A 260 -6.61 -0.96 11.46
C ASN A 260 -6.62 -2.29 10.66
N GLY A 261 -5.48 -2.64 10.05
CA GLY A 261 -5.29 -3.88 9.31
C GLY A 261 -6.21 -3.98 8.09
N ALA A 262 -6.96 -5.10 8.01
CA ALA A 262 -7.94 -5.33 6.94
C ALA A 262 -9.25 -4.59 7.15
N ASP A 263 -9.17 -3.26 7.19
CA ASP A 263 -10.34 -2.38 7.23
C ASP A 263 -11.04 -2.38 5.86
N HIS A 264 -12.30 -2.79 5.85
CA HIS A 264 -13.15 -2.81 4.66
C HIS A 264 -13.49 -1.38 4.16
N ARG A 265 -13.45 -0.37 5.04
CA ARG A 265 -13.59 1.04 4.66
C ARG A 265 -12.41 1.51 3.79
N ALA A 266 -11.20 1.03 4.07
CA ALA A 266 -10.02 1.33 3.26
C ALA A 266 -10.13 0.73 1.86
N LEU A 267 -10.55 -0.54 1.73
CA LEU A 267 -10.78 -1.14 0.40
C LEU A 267 -11.93 -0.45 -0.34
N ARG A 268 -13.03 -0.09 0.34
CA ARG A 268 -14.12 0.70 -0.24
C ARG A 268 -13.65 2.06 -0.75
N ALA A 269 -12.81 2.77 0.01
CA ALA A 269 -12.22 4.04 -0.40
C ALA A 269 -11.28 3.85 -1.60
N VAL A 270 -10.54 2.74 -1.64
CA VAL A 270 -9.68 2.39 -2.77
C VAL A 270 -10.50 2.01 -4.01
N LEU A 271 -11.70 1.44 -3.90
CA LEU A 271 -12.53 1.13 -5.05
C LEU A 271 -13.23 2.36 -5.63
N ASP A 272 -13.69 3.28 -4.79
CA ASP A 272 -14.28 4.55 -5.23
C ASP A 272 -13.84 5.71 -4.30
N PRO A 273 -12.69 6.35 -4.62
CA PRO A 273 -12.06 7.37 -3.77
C PRO A 273 -12.81 8.69 -3.68
N ARG A 274 -13.77 8.93 -4.58
CA ARG A 274 -14.54 10.19 -4.61
C ARG A 274 -15.52 10.26 -3.45
N GLU A 275 -16.03 9.12 -3.03
CA GLU A 275 -16.95 8.96 -1.90
C GLU A 275 -16.21 8.59 -0.59
N ALA A 276 -14.88 8.64 -0.58
CA ALA A 276 -14.12 8.38 0.64
C ALA A 276 -14.29 9.49 1.70
N GLY A 277 -14.76 10.67 1.30
CA GLY A 277 -15.07 11.78 2.20
C GLY A 277 -13.93 12.11 3.15
N GLU A 278 -14.24 12.32 4.43
CA GLU A 278 -13.25 12.61 5.46
C GLU A 278 -12.43 11.38 5.91
N PHE A 279 -12.74 10.16 5.46
CA PHE A 279 -11.99 8.97 5.86
C PHE A 279 -10.57 8.98 5.26
N LEU A 280 -10.42 9.48 4.03
CA LEU A 280 -9.16 9.45 3.30
C LEU A 280 -8.49 10.82 3.29
N ILE A 281 -7.33 10.93 3.95
CA ILE A 281 -6.52 12.15 3.95
C ILE A 281 -5.49 12.04 2.84
N ARG A 282 -5.56 12.95 1.87
CA ARG A 282 -4.59 13.06 0.79
C ARG A 282 -3.39 13.86 1.24
N VAL A 283 -2.22 13.21 1.30
CA VAL A 283 -1.01 13.90 1.78
C VAL A 283 -0.54 15.00 0.83
N ASP A 284 -0.95 14.95 -0.44
CA ASP A 284 -0.67 15.98 -1.45
C ASP A 284 -1.59 17.21 -1.35
N GLN A 285 -2.60 17.20 -0.46
CA GLN A 285 -3.43 18.35 -0.11
C GLN A 285 -2.91 19.02 1.17
N ALA A 286 -1.67 19.51 1.11
CA ALA A 286 -0.89 19.96 2.27
C ALA A 286 -0.73 21.48 2.39
N GLU A 287 -1.49 22.29 1.63
CA GLU A 287 -1.37 23.77 1.66
C GLU A 287 -1.62 24.37 3.06
N TRP A 288 -2.46 23.73 3.87
CA TRP A 288 -2.73 24.12 5.26
C TRP A 288 -1.48 24.16 6.15
N VAL A 289 -0.40 23.46 5.78
CA VAL A 289 0.85 23.46 6.53
C VAL A 289 1.51 24.82 6.54
N ASP A 290 1.31 25.63 5.50
CA ASP A 290 1.97 26.94 5.38
C ASP A 290 1.60 27.85 6.57
N ASP A 291 0.41 27.71 7.14
CA ASP A 291 -0.03 28.42 8.36
C ASP A 291 0.78 28.02 9.61
N TYR A 292 1.21 26.75 9.68
CA TYR A 292 1.99 26.21 10.81
C TYR A 292 3.50 26.50 10.66
N LEU A 293 4.01 26.60 9.43
CA LEU A 293 5.44 26.88 9.19
C LEU A 293 5.91 28.21 9.78
N HIS A 294 5.02 29.20 9.90
CA HIS A 294 5.36 30.50 10.47
C HIS A 294 5.47 30.47 12.00
N GLY A 295 4.77 29.53 12.65
CA GLY A 295 4.69 29.43 14.11
C GLY A 295 5.72 28.49 14.74
N ASP A 296 6.31 27.57 13.98
CA ASP A 296 7.27 26.58 14.47
C ASP A 296 8.62 26.68 13.74
N TYR A 297 9.67 27.02 14.50
CA TYR A 297 11.03 27.17 13.97
C TYR A 297 11.59 25.89 13.33
N ASN A 298 11.32 24.71 13.91
CA ASN A 298 11.84 23.46 13.39
C ASN A 298 11.16 23.08 12.09
N LEU A 299 9.85 23.29 11.99
CA LEU A 299 9.10 23.08 10.74
C LEU A 299 9.55 24.04 9.64
N ASN A 300 9.74 25.32 9.97
CA ASN A 300 10.25 26.32 9.03
C ASN A 300 11.63 25.93 8.50
N ARG A 301 12.53 25.52 9.41
CA ARG A 301 13.87 25.05 9.05
C ARG A 301 13.79 23.85 8.11
N LEU A 302 12.98 22.84 8.41
CA LEU A 302 12.77 21.68 7.54
C LEU A 302 12.29 22.12 6.15
N ALA A 303 11.21 22.90 6.07
CA ALA A 303 10.65 23.37 4.81
C ALA A 303 11.66 24.18 3.99
N GLY A 304 12.47 25.04 4.63
CA GLY A 304 13.51 25.83 3.98
C GLY A 304 14.65 25.00 3.36
N TYR A 305 14.94 23.82 3.89
CA TYR A 305 15.84 22.87 3.20
C TYR A 305 15.15 22.16 2.04
N LEU A 306 13.89 21.76 2.23
CA LEU A 306 13.11 21.03 1.23
C LEU A 306 12.76 21.87 -0.01
N ASP A 307 12.83 23.20 0.08
CA ASP A 307 12.65 24.10 -1.07
C ASP A 307 13.84 24.03 -2.07
N ARG A 308 14.90 23.27 -1.75
CA ARG A 308 16.05 23.05 -2.64
C ARG A 308 15.88 21.79 -3.46
N ASP A 309 15.66 21.93 -4.77
CA ASP A 309 15.44 20.82 -5.70
C ASP A 309 16.56 19.76 -5.69
N GLU A 310 17.81 20.18 -5.51
CA GLU A 310 19.00 19.30 -5.49
C GLU A 310 19.23 18.60 -4.14
N LEU A 311 18.37 18.85 -3.13
CA LEU A 311 18.50 18.17 -1.84
C LEU A 311 18.24 16.67 -2.01
N ALA A 312 19.24 15.85 -1.70
CA ALA A 312 19.09 14.40 -1.71
C ALA A 312 17.97 13.93 -0.77
N LEU A 313 17.20 12.92 -1.18
CA LEU A 313 16.13 12.35 -0.34
C LEU A 313 16.68 11.79 0.97
N LYS A 314 17.91 11.27 0.96
CA LYS A 314 18.61 10.83 2.18
C LYS A 314 18.73 11.94 3.21
N THR A 315 19.10 13.16 2.77
CA THR A 315 19.23 14.31 3.66
C THR A 315 17.85 14.81 4.11
N ALA A 316 16.86 14.87 3.21
CA ALA A 316 15.49 15.21 3.56
C ALA A 316 14.91 14.27 4.63
N ARG A 317 15.14 12.96 4.47
CA ARG A 317 14.71 11.93 5.42
C ARG A 317 15.35 12.06 6.79
N LYS A 318 16.63 12.43 6.83
CA LYS A 318 17.35 12.72 8.07
C LYS A 318 16.77 13.95 8.77
N LEU A 319 16.62 15.08 8.05
CA LEU A 319 16.05 16.31 8.60
C LEU A 319 14.63 16.11 9.13
N PHE A 320 13.83 15.28 8.45
CA PHE A 320 12.51 14.89 8.91
C PHE A 320 12.58 14.14 10.25
N GLY A 321 13.50 13.18 10.40
CA GLY A 321 13.75 12.49 11.67
C GLY A 321 14.17 13.43 12.80
N GLU A 322 15.10 14.35 12.53
CA GLU A 322 15.56 15.34 13.50
C GLU A 322 14.40 16.24 13.98
N THR A 323 13.49 16.59 13.05
CA THR A 323 12.37 17.51 13.31
C THR A 323 11.26 16.86 14.15
N PHE A 324 10.88 15.62 13.84
CA PHE A 324 9.70 14.98 14.43
C PHE A 324 10.01 13.91 15.48
N LEU A 325 11.20 13.30 15.42
CA LEU A 325 11.56 12.11 16.19
C LEU A 325 12.78 12.32 17.08
N GLY A 326 13.56 13.38 16.85
CA GLY A 326 14.81 13.65 17.57
C GLY A 326 15.95 12.69 17.21
N THR A 327 15.92 12.12 16.00
CA THR A 327 16.88 11.12 15.48
C THR A 327 17.62 11.62 14.26
#